data_AF-A0A142XSQ4-F1
#
_entry.id   AF-A0A142XSQ4-F1
#
_cell.length_a   1.000
_cell.length_b   1.000
_cell.length_c   1.000
_cell.angle_alpha   90.00
_cell.angle_beta   90.00
_cell.angle_gamma   90.00
#
_symmetry.space_group_name_H-M   'P 1'
#
loop_
_entity.id
_entity.type
_entity.pdbx_description
1 polymer ?
#
loop_
_entity_poly.entity_id
_entity_poly.type
_entity_poly.pdbx_seq_one_letter_code
_entity_poly.pdbx_strand_id
1 'polypeptide(L)'
;MSKKPIGPQVRVKVDLSGIEAVISAARQRGITLAGAKAAGKLLKNAARSAAPKRPGSGALKQAQGVRAAKGTKQGTTASFAVQGAKKKIDKMVVVRGRKKAQRVVPAFYDHLVQLGTRPHALGKGESLGRDATKRRKAIVRTGQTTGKHPGAKKNPYRKRAWETVKGPAGAAALKAMGTATQKEIDRQGAKIRSKLGGT
;
A
#
# COMPACT_ATOMS: atom_id res chain seq x y z
N MET A 1 38.38 54.47 32.74
CA MET A 1 37.17 53.87 32.17
C MET A 1 36.56 52.92 33.20
N SER A 2 35.42 53.29 33.80
CA SER A 2 34.80 52.55 34.90
C SER A 2 33.99 51.36 34.37
N LYS A 3 34.30 50.15 34.83
CA LYS A 3 33.55 48.92 34.52
C LYS A 3 32.21 48.99 35.26
N LYS A 4 31.09 49.12 34.52
CA LYS A 4 29.75 49.04 35.11
C LYS A 4 29.59 47.69 35.85
N PRO A 5 29.11 47.67 37.11
CA PRO A 5 28.82 46.42 37.79
C PRO A 5 27.65 45.73 37.10
N ILE A 6 27.89 44.51 36.63
CA ILE A 6 26.86 43.64 36.07
C ILE A 6 26.03 43.14 37.26
N GLY A 7 24.73 43.43 37.27
CA GLY A 7 23.82 43.02 38.34
C GLY A 7 23.75 41.49 38.53
N PRO A 8 23.10 41.00 39.60
CA PRO A 8 23.04 39.58 39.92
C PRO A 8 22.50 38.77 38.74
N GLN A 9 23.31 37.84 38.23
CA GLN A 9 22.94 36.97 37.11
C GLN A 9 22.17 35.75 37.63
N VAL A 10 20.90 35.62 37.23
CA VAL A 10 20.13 34.40 37.43
C VAL A 10 20.45 33.42 36.30
N ARG A 11 21.02 32.26 36.64
CA ARG A 11 21.30 31.20 35.66
C ARG A 11 20.15 30.20 35.63
N VAL A 12 19.42 30.16 34.53
CA VAL A 12 18.38 29.14 34.28
C VAL A 12 19.03 27.94 33.58
N LYS A 13 18.94 26.76 34.20
CA LYS A 13 19.30 25.49 33.55
C LYS A 13 18.07 24.91 32.88
N VAL A 14 18.14 24.66 31.56
CA VAL A 14 17.07 24.02 30.79
C VAL A 14 17.47 22.57 30.53
N ASP A 15 16.64 21.61 30.98
CA ASP A 15 16.82 20.19 30.67
C ASP A 15 16.21 19.86 29.30
N LEU A 16 17.04 19.36 28.38
CA LEU A 16 16.65 19.00 27.01
C LEU A 16 16.44 17.48 26.82
N SER A 17 16.65 16.66 27.85
CA SER A 17 16.60 15.19 27.76
C SER A 17 15.25 14.65 27.26
N GLY A 18 14.15 15.34 27.60
CA GLY A 18 12.81 14.99 27.11
C GLY A 18 12.65 15.15 25.61
N ILE A 19 13.29 16.16 25.00
CA ILE A 19 13.21 16.42 23.56
C ILE A 19 13.97 15.34 22.79
N GLU A 20 15.16 14.96 23.26
CA GLU A 20 15.95 13.88 22.65
C GLU A 20 15.21 12.54 22.68
N ALA A 21 14.53 12.23 23.79
CA ALA A 21 13.70 11.04 23.92
C ALA A 21 12.54 11.04 22.90
N VAL A 22 11.88 12.18 22.70
CA VAL A 22 10.80 12.33 21.72
C VAL A 22 11.32 12.17 20.29
N ILE A 23 12.48 12.77 19.95
CA ILE A 23 13.09 12.63 18.62
C ILE A 23 13.46 11.17 18.34
N SER A 24 14.05 10.49 19.33
CA SER A 24 14.35 9.06 19.24
C SER A 24 13.08 8.23 19.04
N ALA A 25 12.03 8.50 19.81
CA ALA A 25 10.75 7.82 19.70
C ALA A 25 10.04 8.06 18.36
N ALA A 26 10.09 9.29 17.81
CA ALA A 26 9.53 9.63 16.50
C ALA A 26 10.13 8.79 15.36
N ARG A 27 11.40 8.38 15.51
CA ARG A 27 12.10 7.47 14.58
C ARG A 27 11.76 5.99 14.82
N GLN A 28 11.12 5.64 15.93
CA GLN A 28 10.76 4.27 16.24
C GLN A 28 9.66 3.73 15.34
N ARG A 29 9.63 2.40 15.28
CA ARG A 29 8.69 1.61 14.48
C ARG A 29 7.24 1.95 14.79
N GLY A 30 6.88 2.20 16.06
CA GLY A 30 5.48 2.41 16.46
C GLY A 30 4.82 3.57 15.71
N ILE A 31 5.49 4.72 15.67
CA ILE A 31 4.99 5.95 15.07
C ILE A 31 4.96 5.83 13.54
N THR A 32 6.07 5.40 12.93
CA THR A 32 6.15 5.23 11.46
C THR A 32 5.18 4.16 10.95
N LEU A 33 4.93 3.10 11.72
CA LEU A 33 3.95 2.06 11.38
C LEU A 33 2.51 2.58 11.43
N ALA A 34 2.19 3.46 12.38
CA ALA A 34 0.88 4.11 12.45
C ALA A 34 0.62 4.94 11.17
N GLY A 35 1.60 5.72 10.73
CA GLY A 35 1.55 6.45 9.47
C GLY A 35 1.34 5.53 8.26
N ALA A 36 2.14 4.46 8.15
CA ALA A 36 2.02 3.50 7.05
C ALA A 36 0.65 2.79 7.02
N LYS A 37 0.08 2.44 8.18
CA LYS A 37 -1.26 1.84 8.27
C LYS A 37 -2.35 2.81 7.82
N ALA A 38 -2.27 4.08 8.22
CA ALA A 38 -3.22 5.11 7.84
C ALA A 38 -3.23 5.36 6.32
N ALA A 39 -2.06 5.61 5.73
CA ALA A 39 -1.89 5.73 4.28
C ALA A 39 -2.37 4.48 3.53
N GLY A 40 -1.99 3.30 4.05
CA GLY A 40 -2.37 2.01 3.49
C GLY A 40 -3.87 1.80 3.41
N LYS A 41 -4.66 2.29 4.38
CA LYS A 41 -6.12 2.17 4.36
C LYS A 41 -6.74 2.91 3.17
N LEU A 42 -6.27 4.11 2.87
CA LEU A 42 -6.75 4.91 1.73
C LEU A 42 -6.36 4.26 0.40
N LEU A 43 -5.10 3.84 0.26
CA LEU A 43 -4.63 3.13 -0.93
C LEU A 43 -5.43 1.84 -1.19
N LYS A 44 -5.71 1.06 -0.14
CA LYS A 44 -6.53 -0.15 -0.23
C LYS A 44 -7.90 0.15 -0.81
N ASN A 45 -8.57 1.19 -0.31
CA ASN A 45 -9.92 1.56 -0.74
C ASN A 45 -9.91 2.04 -2.20
N ALA A 46 -8.98 2.91 -2.57
CA ALA A 46 -8.83 3.37 -3.95
C ALA A 46 -8.49 2.23 -4.92
N ALA A 47 -7.58 1.33 -4.54
CA ALA A 47 -7.21 0.17 -5.34
C ALA A 47 -8.40 -0.79 -5.55
N ARG A 48 -9.26 -0.97 -4.55
CA ARG A 48 -10.51 -1.76 -4.67
C ARG A 48 -11.52 -1.12 -5.61
N SER A 49 -11.62 0.20 -5.59
CA SER A 49 -12.52 0.93 -6.49
C SER A 49 -12.05 0.87 -7.93
N ALA A 50 -10.74 1.07 -8.14
CA ALA A 50 -10.09 1.06 -9.46
C ALA A 50 -9.91 -0.35 -10.05
N ALA A 51 -10.01 -1.42 -9.24
CA ALA A 51 -9.84 -2.78 -9.73
C ALA A 51 -10.92 -3.13 -10.77
N PRO A 52 -10.54 -3.68 -11.94
CA PRO A 52 -11.49 -4.07 -12.97
C PRO A 52 -12.48 -5.11 -12.44
N LYS A 53 -13.76 -4.91 -12.75
CA LYS A 53 -14.83 -5.87 -12.47
C LYS A 53 -14.83 -6.93 -13.57
N ARG A 54 -14.69 -8.20 -13.22
CA ARG A 54 -15.02 -9.28 -14.16
C ARG A 54 -16.55 -9.44 -14.13
N PRO A 55 -17.25 -9.55 -15.28
CA PRO A 55 -18.67 -9.84 -15.28
C PRO A 55 -18.94 -11.11 -14.45
N GLY A 56 -19.79 -11.01 -13.42
CA GLY A 56 -20.09 -12.10 -12.49
C GLY A 56 -19.01 -12.42 -11.44
N SER A 57 -17.94 -11.63 -11.31
CA SER A 57 -16.87 -11.89 -10.33
C SER A 57 -16.28 -10.60 -9.73
N GLY A 58 -16.49 -10.44 -8.42
CA GLY A 58 -15.87 -9.40 -7.57
C GLY A 58 -14.55 -9.84 -6.90
N ALA A 59 -13.99 -10.97 -7.33
CA ALA A 59 -12.88 -11.64 -6.64
C ALA A 59 -11.63 -10.76 -6.52
N LEU A 60 -11.30 -9.98 -7.56
CA LEU A 60 -10.12 -9.11 -7.56
C LEU A 60 -10.22 -8.00 -6.51
N LYS A 61 -11.42 -7.42 -6.32
CA LYS A 61 -11.66 -6.38 -5.31
C LYS A 61 -11.50 -6.94 -3.90
N GLN A 62 -12.06 -8.12 -3.64
CA GLN A 62 -11.98 -8.77 -2.33
C GLN A 62 -10.55 -9.16 -1.97
N ALA A 63 -9.75 -9.50 -2.97
CA ALA A 63 -8.37 -9.88 -2.83
C ALA A 63 -7.42 -8.73 -2.53
N GLN A 64 -7.78 -7.48 -2.85
CA GLN A 64 -6.91 -6.35 -2.56
C GLN A 64 -6.73 -6.19 -1.04
N GLY A 65 -5.47 -6.20 -0.62
CA GLY A 65 -5.04 -5.98 0.75
C GLY A 65 -3.83 -5.06 0.81
N VAL A 66 -3.59 -4.54 2.01
CA VAL A 66 -2.37 -3.80 2.32
C VAL A 66 -1.75 -4.45 3.54
N ARG A 67 -0.44 -4.69 3.47
CA ARG A 67 0.37 -5.00 4.63
C ARG A 67 1.30 -3.83 4.90
N ALA A 68 1.45 -3.45 6.16
CA ALA A 68 2.57 -2.63 6.54
C ALA A 68 3.79 -3.55 6.71
N ALA A 69 4.90 -3.19 6.08
CA ALA A 69 6.16 -3.92 6.17
C ALA A 69 7.27 -2.95 6.60
N LYS A 70 8.30 -3.52 7.22
CA LYS A 70 9.54 -2.82 7.55
C LYS A 70 10.56 -3.15 6.48
N GLY A 71 11.38 -2.18 6.14
CA GLY A 71 12.61 -2.44 5.42
C GLY A 71 13.48 -1.20 5.41
N THR A 72 14.71 -1.41 4.98
CA THR A 72 15.67 -0.35 4.80
C THR A 72 15.60 0.06 3.35
N LYS A 73 15.26 1.32 3.08
CA LYS A 73 15.30 1.87 1.71
C LYS A 73 16.25 3.05 1.76
N GLN A 74 17.31 3.00 0.95
CA GLN A 74 18.36 4.04 0.92
C GLN A 74 19.00 4.30 2.29
N GLY A 75 19.35 3.24 3.03
CA GLY A 75 20.02 3.36 4.34
C GLY A 75 19.12 3.80 5.51
N THR A 76 17.90 4.29 5.24
CA THR A 76 16.96 4.68 6.29
C THR A 76 15.98 3.54 6.60
N THR A 77 15.83 3.20 7.88
CA THR A 77 14.76 2.28 8.33
C THR A 77 13.42 2.97 8.15
N ALA A 78 12.62 2.50 7.20
CA ALA A 78 11.30 3.06 6.91
C ALA A 78 10.20 2.00 7.08
N SER A 79 9.06 2.43 7.60
CA SER A 79 7.82 1.65 7.55
C SER A 79 7.10 1.99 6.26
N PHE A 80 6.78 0.99 5.43
CA PHE A 80 6.07 1.18 4.17
C PHE A 80 4.81 0.33 4.08
N ALA A 81 3.80 0.86 3.38
CA ALA A 81 2.58 0.14 3.04
C ALA A 81 2.76 -0.58 1.70
N VAL A 82 2.70 -1.91 1.70
CA VAL A 82 2.72 -2.74 0.49
C VAL A 82 1.30 -3.11 0.12
N GLN A 83 0.81 -2.58 -1.02
CA GLN A 83 -0.44 -2.98 -1.64
C GLN A 83 -0.22 -4.27 -2.45
N GLY A 84 -0.99 -5.31 -2.15
CA GLY A 84 -0.86 -6.61 -2.77
C GLY A 84 -2.17 -7.39 -2.74
N ALA A 85 -2.20 -8.55 -3.40
CA ALA A 85 -3.28 -9.50 -3.18
C ALA A 85 -3.07 -10.22 -1.84
N LYS A 86 -4.15 -10.40 -1.08
CA LYS A 86 -4.16 -11.23 0.13
C LYS A 86 -3.82 -12.68 -0.26
N LYS A 87 -2.83 -13.27 0.43
CA LYS A 87 -2.46 -14.68 0.27
C LYS A 87 -3.60 -15.58 0.81
N LYS A 88 -3.75 -16.79 0.27
CA LYS A 88 -4.67 -17.84 0.74
C LYS A 88 -6.17 -17.50 0.75
N ILE A 89 -6.63 -16.56 -0.08
CA ILE A 89 -8.07 -16.41 -0.34
C ILE A 89 -8.40 -17.31 -1.52
N ASP A 90 -8.73 -18.56 -1.26
CA ASP A 90 -9.35 -19.39 -2.27
C ASP A 90 -10.84 -19.07 -2.31
N LYS A 91 -11.36 -18.78 -3.50
CA LYS A 91 -12.80 -18.52 -3.64
C LYS A 91 -13.41 -19.43 -4.70
N MET A 92 -14.46 -20.12 -4.31
CA MET A 92 -15.32 -20.81 -5.26
C MET A 92 -16.24 -19.77 -5.92
N VAL A 93 -16.13 -19.60 -7.24
CA VAL A 93 -16.96 -18.67 -8.02
C VAL A 93 -17.65 -19.47 -9.11
N VAL A 94 -18.98 -19.41 -9.12
CA VAL A 94 -19.78 -19.89 -10.25
C VAL A 94 -19.72 -18.80 -11.32
N VAL A 95 -19.01 -19.09 -12.42
CA VAL A 95 -18.93 -18.17 -13.56
C VAL A 95 -20.29 -18.20 -14.27
N ARG A 96 -20.82 -17.03 -14.65
CA ARG A 96 -22.09 -16.92 -15.38
C ARG A 96 -22.10 -17.89 -16.58
N GLY A 97 -23.11 -18.76 -16.64
CA GLY A 97 -23.24 -19.80 -17.67
C GLY A 97 -22.54 -21.14 -17.38
N ARG A 98 -21.86 -21.29 -16.23
CA ARG A 98 -21.29 -22.57 -15.79
C ARG A 98 -22.04 -23.10 -14.58
N LYS A 99 -22.37 -24.40 -14.59
CA LYS A 99 -23.06 -25.08 -13.47
C LYS A 99 -22.13 -25.39 -12.28
N LYS A 100 -20.82 -25.49 -12.51
CA LYS A 100 -19.83 -25.84 -11.48
C LYS A 100 -19.07 -24.61 -11.00
N ALA A 101 -18.96 -24.47 -9.68
CA ALA A 101 -18.11 -23.46 -9.06
C ALA A 101 -16.63 -23.77 -9.36
N GLN A 102 -15.87 -22.75 -9.75
CA GLN A 102 -14.44 -22.86 -10.03
C GLN A 102 -13.65 -22.21 -8.92
N ARG A 103 -12.53 -22.85 -8.51
CA ARG A 103 -11.57 -22.24 -7.60
C ARG A 103 -10.86 -21.09 -8.33
N VAL A 104 -11.08 -19.89 -7.83
CA VAL A 104 -10.41 -18.67 -8.28
C VAL A 104 -9.43 -18.28 -7.19
N VAL A 105 -8.14 -18.28 -7.50
CA VAL A 105 -7.07 -17.75 -6.65
C VAL A 105 -6.84 -16.28 -7.03
N PRO A 106 -7.38 -15.31 -6.31
CA PRO A 106 -7.36 -13.92 -6.75
C PRO A 106 -5.97 -13.31 -6.81
N ALA A 107 -5.04 -13.81 -5.99
CA ALA A 107 -3.62 -13.43 -6.03
C ALA A 107 -2.94 -13.84 -7.35
N PHE A 108 -3.36 -14.96 -7.94
CA PHE A 108 -2.89 -15.38 -9.25
C PHE A 108 -3.43 -14.44 -10.35
N TYR A 109 -4.65 -13.92 -10.24
CA TYR A 109 -5.19 -13.00 -11.26
C TYR A 109 -4.68 -11.56 -11.13
N ASP A 110 -4.27 -11.17 -9.93
CA ASP A 110 -3.87 -9.81 -9.64
C ASP A 110 -2.63 -9.34 -10.42
N HIS A 111 -1.59 -10.17 -10.47
CA HIS A 111 -0.37 -9.85 -11.20
C HIS A 111 -0.60 -9.88 -12.73
N LEU A 112 -1.43 -10.80 -13.22
CA LEU A 112 -1.81 -10.87 -14.65
C LEU A 112 -2.51 -9.59 -15.09
N VAL A 113 -3.43 -9.06 -14.28
CA VAL A 113 -4.11 -7.79 -14.58
C VAL A 113 -3.13 -6.61 -14.48
N GLN A 114 -2.27 -6.59 -13.46
CA GLN A 114 -1.33 -5.48 -13.23
C GLN A 114 -0.24 -5.34 -14.27
N LEU A 115 0.34 -6.46 -14.70
CA LEU A 115 1.49 -6.50 -15.59
C LEU A 115 1.10 -6.83 -17.03
N GLY A 116 -0.11 -7.35 -17.22
CA GLY A 116 -0.49 -8.00 -18.47
C GLY A 116 0.04 -9.43 -18.52
N THR A 117 -0.55 -10.23 -19.39
CA THR A 117 -0.09 -11.55 -19.77
C THR A 117 0.45 -11.44 -21.18
N ARG A 118 1.71 -11.86 -21.41
CA ARG A 118 2.17 -12.06 -22.79
C ARG A 118 1.20 -13.05 -23.47
N PRO A 119 0.92 -12.88 -24.77
CA PRO A 119 0.25 -13.92 -25.53
C PRO A 119 1.08 -15.21 -25.36
N HIS A 120 0.46 -16.23 -24.77
CA HIS A 120 1.03 -17.57 -24.72
C HIS A 120 1.02 -18.14 -26.14
N ALA A 121 1.99 -19.01 -26.43
CA ALA A 121 1.99 -19.78 -27.66
C ALA A 121 0.65 -20.52 -27.79
N LEU A 122 0.17 -20.60 -29.01
CA LEU A 122 -1.03 -21.33 -29.39
C LEU A 122 -1.03 -22.70 -28.71
N GLY A 123 -2.17 -23.07 -28.12
CA GLY A 123 -2.32 -24.39 -27.48
C GLY A 123 -2.04 -25.50 -28.49
N LYS A 124 -1.66 -26.70 -28.02
CA LYS A 124 -1.48 -27.88 -28.88
C LYS A 124 -2.80 -28.13 -29.63
N GLY A 125 -2.82 -27.89 -30.95
CA GLY A 125 -4.01 -27.97 -31.81
C GLY A 125 -4.55 -26.63 -32.34
N GLU A 126 -4.01 -25.49 -31.91
CA GLU A 126 -4.34 -24.17 -32.45
C GLU A 126 -3.33 -23.77 -33.54
N SER A 127 -3.81 -23.34 -34.71
CA SER A 127 -2.95 -22.92 -35.83
C SER A 127 -3.18 -21.44 -36.21
N LEU A 128 -2.14 -20.79 -36.72
CA LEU A 128 -2.25 -19.48 -37.35
C LEU A 128 -2.92 -19.66 -38.73
N GLY A 129 -4.25 -19.61 -38.79
CA GLY A 129 -4.95 -19.56 -40.08
C GLY A 129 -4.64 -18.28 -40.88
N ARG A 130 -5.08 -18.22 -42.14
CA ARG A 130 -5.15 -16.97 -42.91
C ARG A 130 -6.58 -16.47 -42.84
N ASP A 131 -6.78 -15.21 -42.48
CA ASP A 131 -8.09 -14.55 -42.58
C ASP A 131 -8.37 -14.33 -44.06
N ALA A 132 -9.35 -15.08 -44.58
CA ALA A 132 -9.70 -15.12 -46.00
C ALA A 132 -10.09 -13.73 -46.53
N THR A 133 -10.60 -12.85 -45.67
CA THR A 133 -11.05 -11.51 -46.05
C THR A 133 -9.90 -10.49 -46.13
N LYS A 134 -8.75 -10.76 -45.49
CA LYS A 134 -7.65 -9.78 -45.36
C LYS A 134 -6.33 -10.20 -45.99
N ARG A 135 -6.25 -11.40 -46.62
CA ARG A 135 -5.02 -11.97 -47.25
C ARG A 135 -3.75 -11.87 -46.37
N ARG A 136 -3.91 -11.76 -45.05
CA ARG A 136 -2.82 -11.70 -44.05
C ARG A 136 -2.94 -12.91 -43.14
N LYS A 137 -1.80 -13.44 -42.67
CA LYS A 137 -1.78 -14.49 -41.63
C LYS A 137 -2.50 -13.94 -40.40
N ALA A 138 -3.60 -14.55 -40.00
CA ALA A 138 -4.46 -14.05 -38.93
C ALA A 138 -4.92 -15.23 -38.09
N ILE A 139 -4.66 -15.13 -36.79
CA ILE A 139 -4.86 -16.22 -35.83
C ILE A 139 -6.32 -16.71 -35.87
N VAL A 140 -6.58 -17.85 -36.52
CA VAL A 140 -7.86 -18.54 -36.45
C VAL A 140 -7.88 -19.34 -35.14
N ARG A 141 -8.50 -18.75 -34.12
CA ARG A 141 -8.66 -19.41 -32.81
C ARG A 141 -9.78 -20.43 -32.87
N THR A 142 -9.47 -21.67 -33.21
CA THR A 142 -10.35 -22.81 -33.03
C THR A 142 -10.33 -23.24 -31.56
N GLY A 143 -11.39 -22.93 -30.81
CA GLY A 143 -11.80 -23.76 -29.66
C GLY A 143 -11.63 -23.20 -28.25
N GLN A 144 -10.83 -22.17 -27.99
CA GLN A 144 -10.88 -21.45 -26.71
C GLN A 144 -11.54 -20.09 -26.89
N THR A 145 -12.79 -20.03 -26.44
CA THR A 145 -13.61 -18.84 -26.22
C THR A 145 -12.84 -17.53 -26.28
N THR A 146 -13.26 -16.68 -27.21
CA THR A 146 -13.05 -15.23 -27.37
C THR A 146 -13.35 -14.38 -26.13
N GLY A 147 -13.20 -14.91 -24.92
CA GLY A 147 -13.15 -14.15 -23.68
C GLY A 147 -11.76 -13.58 -23.50
N LYS A 148 -11.61 -12.26 -23.67
CA LYS A 148 -10.43 -11.51 -23.22
C LYS A 148 -10.03 -11.99 -21.83
N HIS A 149 -8.97 -12.79 -21.71
CA HIS A 149 -8.53 -13.31 -20.43
C HIS A 149 -8.23 -12.10 -19.52
N PRO A 150 -8.66 -12.08 -18.25
CA PRO A 150 -8.30 -11.00 -17.33
C PRO A 150 -6.77 -10.93 -17.24
N GLY A 151 -6.18 -9.88 -17.81
CA GLY A 151 -4.73 -9.73 -17.97
C GLY A 151 -4.22 -9.73 -19.42
N ALA A 152 -5.04 -10.01 -20.44
CA ALA A 152 -4.60 -9.98 -21.85
C ALA A 152 -3.98 -8.62 -22.27
N LYS A 153 -4.42 -7.52 -21.64
CA LYS A 153 -3.75 -6.22 -21.69
C LYS A 153 -3.44 -5.77 -20.27
N LYS A 154 -2.27 -5.14 -20.11
CA LYS A 154 -1.85 -4.53 -18.85
C LYS A 154 -2.87 -3.49 -18.39
N ASN A 155 -3.34 -3.60 -17.15
CA ASN A 155 -4.19 -2.63 -16.50
C ASN A 155 -3.56 -2.26 -15.14
N PRO A 156 -2.71 -1.21 -15.09
CA PRO A 156 -1.98 -0.83 -13.88
C PRO A 156 -2.88 -0.05 -12.89
N TYR A 157 -4.01 -0.63 -12.50
CA TYR A 157 -5.04 0.05 -11.70
C TYR A 157 -4.55 0.50 -10.31
N ARG A 158 -3.59 -0.20 -9.69
CA ARG A 158 -2.90 0.23 -8.46
C ARG A 158 -2.08 1.50 -8.64
N LYS A 159 -1.36 1.64 -9.76
CA LYS A 159 -0.61 2.87 -10.05
C LYS A 159 -1.58 4.04 -10.15
N ARG A 160 -2.67 3.86 -10.91
CA ARG A 160 -3.74 4.87 -11.02
C ARG A 160 -4.36 5.21 -9.66
N ALA A 161 -4.68 4.19 -8.86
CA ALA A 161 -5.19 4.39 -7.50
C ALA A 161 -4.22 5.17 -6.62
N TRP A 162 -2.91 4.87 -6.69
CA TRP A 162 -1.89 5.62 -5.95
C TRP A 162 -1.85 7.08 -6.36
N GLU A 163 -1.83 7.40 -7.66
CA GLU A 163 -1.82 8.78 -8.13
C GLU A 163 -3.03 9.59 -7.62
N THR A 164 -4.20 8.95 -7.50
CA THR A 164 -5.40 9.62 -6.98
C THR A 164 -5.38 9.90 -5.48
N VAL A 165 -4.63 9.12 -4.69
CA VAL A 165 -4.67 9.23 -3.22
C VAL A 165 -3.34 9.62 -2.59
N LYS A 166 -2.26 9.79 -3.35
CA LYS A 166 -0.93 10.07 -2.79
C LYS A 166 -0.91 11.28 -1.85
N GLY A 167 -1.60 12.37 -2.20
CA GLY A 167 -1.73 13.56 -1.36
C GLY A 167 -2.50 13.28 -0.06
N PRO A 168 -3.78 12.86 -0.13
CA PRO A 168 -4.57 12.49 1.04
C PRO A 168 -3.93 11.40 1.92
N ALA A 169 -3.24 10.43 1.31
CA ALA A 169 -2.52 9.37 2.02
C ALA A 169 -1.32 9.92 2.80
N GLY A 170 -0.58 10.87 2.24
CA GLY A 170 0.48 11.60 2.95
C GLY A 170 -0.06 12.38 4.14
N ALA A 171 -1.15 13.14 3.95
CA ALA A 171 -1.79 13.88 5.03
C ALA A 171 -2.29 12.95 6.16
N ALA A 172 -2.93 11.83 5.81
CA ALA A 172 -3.37 10.83 6.79
C ALA A 172 -2.20 10.18 7.53
N ALA A 173 -1.08 9.93 6.85
CA ALA A 173 0.12 9.39 7.49
C ALA A 173 0.71 10.38 8.50
N LEU A 174 0.87 11.65 8.10
CA LEU A 174 1.39 12.71 8.95
C LEU A 174 0.49 12.94 10.17
N LYS A 175 -0.83 12.96 9.99
CA LYS A 175 -1.78 13.08 11.10
C LYS A 175 -1.63 11.92 12.09
N ALA A 176 -1.59 10.69 11.59
CA ALA A 176 -1.44 9.51 12.45
C ALA A 176 -0.09 9.47 13.19
N MET A 177 1.00 9.89 12.52
CA MET A 177 2.31 10.03 13.13
C MET A 177 2.30 11.13 14.19
N GLY A 178 1.77 12.31 13.88
CA GLY A 178 1.67 13.43 14.82
C GLY A 178 0.88 13.08 16.07
N THR A 179 -0.26 12.40 15.95
CA THR A 179 -1.01 11.91 17.12
C THR A 179 -0.20 10.92 17.96
N ALA A 180 0.58 10.05 17.33
CA ALA A 180 1.41 9.08 18.05
C ALA A 180 2.63 9.76 18.71
N THR A 181 3.22 10.76 18.07
CA THR A 181 4.29 11.59 18.64
C THR A 181 3.78 12.42 19.81
N GLN A 182 2.60 13.04 19.69
CA GLN A 182 2.00 13.82 20.78
C GLN A 182 1.81 12.98 22.04
N LYS A 183 1.31 11.75 21.90
CA LYS A 183 1.19 10.81 23.03
C LYS A 183 2.52 10.53 23.72
N GLU A 184 3.61 10.48 22.96
CA GLU A 184 4.93 10.29 23.54
C GLU A 184 5.44 11.56 24.23
N ILE A 185 5.19 12.74 23.65
CA ILE A 185 5.46 14.03 24.30
C ILE A 185 4.75 14.11 25.65
N ASP A 186 3.45 13.81 25.68
CA ASP A 186 2.64 13.85 26.90
C ASP A 186 3.17 12.86 27.95
N ARG A 187 3.58 11.67 27.51
CA ARG A 187 4.19 10.64 28.37
C ARG A 187 5.52 11.09 28.97
N GLN A 188 6.40 11.70 28.18
CA GLN A 188 7.68 12.19 28.67
C GLN A 188 7.50 13.40 29.58
N GLY A 189 6.58 14.31 29.25
CA GLY A 189 6.20 15.44 30.10
C GLY A 189 5.64 14.99 31.46
N ALA A 190 4.85 13.92 31.50
CA ALA A 190 4.39 13.32 32.76
C ALA A 190 5.56 12.77 33.60
N LYS A 191 6.51 12.06 32.99
CA LYS A 191 7.70 11.52 33.69
C LYS A 191 8.60 12.61 34.25
N ILE A 192 8.79 13.71 33.53
CA ILE A 192 9.61 14.83 34.00
C ILE A 192 8.91 15.52 35.17
N ARG A 193 7.59 15.79 35.05
CA ARG A 193 6.80 16.38 36.14
C ARG A 193 6.85 15.53 37.42
N SER A 194 6.75 14.21 37.31
CA SER A 194 6.85 13.32 38.49
C SER A 194 8.25 13.31 39.12
N LYS A 195 9.31 13.56 38.35
CA LYS A 195 10.68 13.68 38.88
C LYS A 195 10.92 15.01 39.58
N LEU A 196 10.27 16.08 39.13
CA LEU A 196 10.42 17.43 39.68
C LEU A 196 9.48 17.72 40.85
N GLY A 197 8.29 17.10 40.87
CA GLY A 197 7.30 17.25 41.94
C GLY A 197 7.41 16.20 43.06
N GLY A 198 8.47 15.39 43.06
CA GLY A 198 8.81 14.50 44.18
C GLY A 198 9.55 15.26 45.27
N THR A 199 8.82 16.06 46.04
CA THR A 199 9.19 16.58 47.36
C THR A 199 7.99 16.43 48.27
#